data_AF-A0A520IIS5-F1
#
_entry.id   AF-A0A520IIS5-F1
#
_cell.length_a   1.000
_cell.length_b   1.000
_cell.length_c   1.000
_cell.angle_alpha   90.00
_cell.angle_beta   90.00
_cell.angle_gamma   90.00
#
_symmetry.space_group_name_H-M   'P 1'
#
loop_
_entity.id
_entity.type
_entity.pdbx_description
1 polymer ?
#
loop_
_entity_poly.entity_id
_entity_poly.type
_entity_poly.pdbx_seq_one_letter_code
_entity_poly.pdbx_strand_id
1 'polypeptide(L)'
;MNTRRLTAILAIPFGLFFTTAGAQDLNNIKFTVTEAEEWSKLFTRSSGWFGGDGIYTIPLSGVESKTTSKKDKTLFIFSDSMLGEIADGKLQPGSKMIHNSVAILEGKEPVASKMNFSWALKDGKPESVFIPKTPNTGPTDYYWLGDGFVNQELNNAVYIFGYRVKTVSDGTFGFSEVGNTLIKIAADQKPPFDTYEQKDTPFYLDKSTGETGSYGAGIYVNTAKAGAPQPDGYIYIYGVKGQAKKLLVARVLPKEFEDYSKWTFFDGTNWQANMHKAATITDQ
;
A
#
# COMPACT_ATOMS: atom_id res chain seq x y z
N MET A 1 -44.55 -65.28 20.98
CA MET A 1 -43.31 -64.47 21.12
C MET A 1 -42.77 -64.23 19.71
N ASN A 2 -43.25 -63.19 19.02
CA ASN A 2 -42.67 -61.84 18.97
C ASN A 2 -41.19 -61.80 18.55
N THR A 3 -40.93 -61.39 17.31
CA THR A 3 -40.06 -60.23 17.03
C THR A 3 -40.22 -59.81 15.56
N ARG A 4 -41.00 -58.74 15.32
CA ARG A 4 -40.93 -57.94 14.10
C ARG A 4 -39.66 -57.09 14.17
N ARG A 5 -38.79 -57.17 13.16
CA ARG A 5 -37.66 -56.24 13.00
C ARG A 5 -38.21 -54.88 12.54
N LEU A 6 -38.16 -53.88 13.41
CA LEU A 6 -38.30 -52.48 13.01
C LEU A 6 -36.95 -51.98 12.51
N THR A 7 -36.90 -51.58 11.24
CA THR A 7 -35.85 -50.73 10.70
C THR A 7 -36.11 -49.31 11.16
N ALA A 8 -35.31 -48.79 12.09
CA ALA A 8 -35.34 -47.38 12.45
C ALA A 8 -34.46 -46.61 11.47
N ILE A 9 -35.08 -45.80 10.60
CA ILE A 9 -34.38 -44.79 9.80
C ILE A 9 -34.15 -43.60 10.74
N LEU A 10 -32.90 -43.39 11.15
CA LEU A 10 -32.50 -42.21 11.91
C LEU A 10 -32.34 -41.04 10.93
N ALA A 11 -33.37 -40.23 10.79
CA ALA A 11 -33.28 -38.95 10.10
C ALA A 11 -32.64 -37.94 11.08
N ILE A 12 -31.37 -37.60 10.86
CA ILE A 12 -30.69 -36.52 11.58
C ILE A 12 -31.01 -35.22 10.83
N PRO A 13 -31.73 -34.25 11.44
CA PRO A 13 -31.92 -32.96 10.79
C PRO A 13 -30.61 -32.19 10.91
N PHE A 14 -29.96 -31.96 9.76
CA PHE A 14 -28.79 -31.09 9.66
C PHE A 14 -29.28 -29.64 9.83
N GLY A 15 -29.28 -29.16 11.07
CA GLY A 15 -29.55 -27.76 11.37
C GLY A 15 -28.42 -26.90 10.80
N LEU A 16 -28.73 -26.16 9.74
CA LEU A 16 -27.89 -25.06 9.25
C LEU A 16 -27.84 -23.98 10.34
N PHE A 17 -26.80 -24.01 11.17
CA PHE A 17 -26.46 -22.89 12.03
C PHE A 17 -25.87 -21.78 11.13
N PHE A 18 -26.73 -20.86 10.71
CA PHE A 18 -26.27 -19.54 10.28
C PHE A 18 -25.75 -18.83 11.53
N THR A 19 -24.42 -18.81 11.71
CA THR A 19 -23.79 -17.85 12.61
C THR A 19 -23.99 -16.47 12.01
N THR A 20 -25.01 -15.76 12.45
CA THR A 20 -25.09 -14.31 12.27
C THR A 20 -23.88 -13.73 13.00
N ALA A 21 -22.84 -13.34 12.26
CA ALA A 21 -21.78 -12.50 12.81
C ALA A 21 -22.46 -11.22 13.31
N GLY A 22 -22.56 -11.06 14.63
CA GLY A 22 -23.12 -9.85 15.22
C GLY A 22 -22.30 -8.66 14.76
N ALA A 23 -22.97 -7.61 14.27
CA ALA A 23 -22.30 -6.35 13.96
C ALA A 23 -21.58 -5.86 15.23
N GLN A 24 -20.29 -5.59 15.11
CA GLN A 24 -19.49 -5.05 16.20
C GLN A 24 -20.09 -3.70 16.62
N ASP A 25 -20.26 -3.46 17.93
CA ASP A 25 -20.67 -2.15 18.44
C ASP A 25 -19.53 -1.16 18.18
N LEU A 26 -19.64 -0.41 17.08
CA LEU A 26 -18.66 0.60 16.68
C LEU A 26 -18.79 1.90 17.50
N ASN A 27 -19.84 2.06 18.31
CA ASN A 27 -20.07 3.26 19.11
C ASN A 27 -19.38 3.18 20.48
N ASN A 28 -19.20 1.97 21.03
CA ASN A 28 -18.57 1.74 22.33
C ASN A 28 -17.33 0.83 22.23
N ILE A 29 -16.43 1.13 21.30
CA ILE A 29 -15.16 0.41 21.16
C ILE A 29 -14.28 0.74 22.38
N LYS A 30 -14.04 -0.25 23.24
CA LYS A 30 -13.02 -0.15 24.30
C LYS A 30 -11.70 -0.64 23.74
N PHE A 31 -10.70 0.23 23.72
CA PHE A 31 -9.34 -0.11 23.30
C PHE A 31 -8.32 0.49 24.27
N THR A 32 -7.08 -0.01 24.20
CA THR A 32 -5.92 0.56 24.86
C THR A 32 -4.87 0.85 23.80
N VAL A 33 -4.13 1.94 23.98
CA VAL A 33 -3.02 2.33 23.10
C VAL A 33 -1.75 2.27 23.93
N THR A 34 -0.71 1.63 23.38
CA THR A 34 0.62 1.56 23.97
C THR A 34 1.66 1.81 22.90
N GLU A 35 2.80 2.39 23.27
CA GLU A 35 3.94 2.49 22.36
C GLU A 35 4.48 1.09 22.05
N ALA A 36 4.84 0.86 20.79
CA ALA A 36 5.55 -0.35 20.36
C ALA A 36 7.05 -0.04 20.28
N GLU A 37 7.70 0.07 21.45
CA GLU A 37 9.09 0.56 21.58
C GLU A 37 10.08 -0.23 20.72
N GLU A 38 9.85 -1.52 20.50
CA GLU A 38 10.68 -2.38 19.66
C GLU A 38 10.68 -1.91 18.20
N TRP A 39 9.56 -1.39 17.70
CA TRP A 39 9.48 -0.78 16.37
C TRP A 39 10.11 0.60 16.36
N SER A 40 9.88 1.43 17.39
CA SER A 40 10.56 2.73 17.55
C SER A 40 12.09 2.57 17.50
N LYS A 41 12.63 1.57 18.20
CA LYS A 41 14.07 1.25 18.23
C LYS A 41 14.59 0.78 16.87
N LEU A 42 13.78 0.10 16.07
CA LEU A 42 14.17 -0.38 14.73
C LEU A 42 14.48 0.79 13.77
N PHE A 43 13.71 1.87 13.88
CA PHE A 43 13.83 3.06 13.03
C PHE A 43 14.68 4.19 13.64
N THR A 44 14.99 4.12 14.94
CA THR A 44 15.91 5.06 15.59
C THR A 44 17.35 4.66 15.26
N ARG A 45 17.95 5.37 14.30
CA ARG A 45 19.27 5.03 13.74
C ARG A 45 20.14 6.29 13.65
N SER A 46 21.45 6.09 13.63
CA SER A 46 22.43 7.19 13.54
C SER A 46 23.37 7.08 12.34
N SER A 47 23.21 6.06 11.49
CA SER A 47 24.08 5.78 10.35
C SER A 47 23.30 5.12 9.21
N GLY A 48 23.64 5.48 7.97
CA GLY A 48 22.94 5.05 6.76
C GLY A 48 21.56 5.72 6.66
N TRP A 49 20.50 4.92 6.51
CA TRP A 49 19.13 5.42 6.64
C TRP A 49 18.80 5.71 8.11
N PHE A 50 18.30 6.91 8.39
CA PHE A 50 17.96 7.33 9.76
C PHE A 50 16.63 8.08 9.91
N GLY A 51 15.86 8.22 8.84
CA GLY A 51 14.52 8.77 8.90
C GLY A 51 13.86 8.81 7.53
N GLY A 52 12.54 8.77 7.50
CA GLY A 52 11.78 8.97 6.28
C GLY A 52 10.28 9.06 6.56
N ASP A 53 9.51 9.37 5.52
CA ASP A 53 8.06 9.52 5.59
C ASP A 53 7.31 8.53 4.67
N GLY A 54 5.98 8.62 4.68
CA GLY A 54 5.09 7.84 3.81
C GLY A 54 5.12 6.32 4.02
N ILE A 55 5.65 5.80 5.13
CA ILE A 55 5.92 4.38 5.34
C ILE A 55 4.72 3.44 5.03
N TYR A 56 4.86 2.59 3.99
CA TYR A 56 3.94 1.47 3.71
C TYR A 56 4.67 0.14 3.82
N THR A 57 3.91 -0.92 4.12
CA THR A 57 4.43 -2.30 4.24
C THR A 57 3.67 -3.23 3.31
N ILE A 58 4.42 -4.01 2.51
CA ILE A 58 3.89 -4.91 1.51
C ILE A 58 4.39 -6.33 1.81
N PRO A 59 3.53 -7.28 2.22
CA PRO A 59 3.95 -8.66 2.39
C PRO A 59 4.26 -9.28 1.03
N LEU A 60 5.51 -9.68 0.81
CA LEU A 60 5.97 -10.20 -0.48
C LEU A 60 5.39 -11.59 -0.83
N SER A 61 4.67 -12.22 0.11
CA SER A 61 3.86 -13.41 -0.15
C SER A 61 2.57 -13.11 -0.93
N GLY A 62 2.13 -11.85 -0.94
CA GLY A 62 0.80 -11.42 -1.41
C GLY A 62 -0.36 -11.88 -0.55
N VAL A 63 -0.09 -12.36 0.67
CA VAL A 63 -1.12 -12.74 1.65
C VAL A 63 -1.20 -11.65 2.73
N GLU A 64 -2.24 -10.83 2.66
CA GLU A 64 -2.42 -9.63 3.51
C GLU A 64 -2.98 -9.95 4.90
N SER A 65 -3.74 -11.04 5.01
CA SER A 65 -4.56 -11.37 6.19
C SER A 65 -3.90 -12.33 7.18
N LYS A 66 -2.76 -12.93 6.80
CA LYS A 66 -2.11 -13.99 7.57
C LYS A 66 -0.89 -13.46 8.29
N THR A 67 -0.67 -13.92 9.52
CA THR A 67 0.59 -13.67 10.22
C THR A 67 1.78 -14.18 9.41
N THR A 68 2.68 -13.25 9.08
CA THR A 68 3.97 -13.47 8.43
C THR A 68 4.76 -14.59 9.12
N SER A 69 5.23 -15.57 8.34
CA SER A 69 6.09 -16.65 8.80
C SER A 69 7.52 -16.17 9.07
N LYS A 70 8.35 -16.98 9.73
CA LYS A 70 9.78 -16.65 9.95
C LYS A 70 10.60 -16.53 8.66
N LYS A 71 10.09 -17.02 7.52
CA LYS A 71 10.76 -16.98 6.21
C LYS A 71 10.15 -15.95 5.27
N ASP A 72 9.01 -15.40 5.63
CA ASP A 72 8.32 -14.42 4.80
C ASP A 72 9.06 -13.09 4.88
N LYS A 73 8.94 -12.31 3.82
CA LYS A 73 9.59 -11.00 3.69
C LYS A 73 8.53 -9.93 3.55
N THR A 74 8.74 -8.83 4.23
CA THR A 74 7.91 -7.63 4.08
C THR A 74 8.76 -6.53 3.49
N LEU A 75 8.31 -5.98 2.37
CA LEU A 75 8.89 -4.78 1.77
C LEU A 75 8.33 -3.56 2.49
N PHE A 76 9.22 -2.72 2.97
CA PHE A 76 8.92 -1.38 3.43
C PHE A 76 9.28 -0.42 2.31
N ILE A 77 8.39 0.52 2.03
CA ILE A 77 8.65 1.62 1.10
C ILE A 77 8.49 2.93 1.84
N PHE A 78 9.40 3.85 1.55
CA PHE A 78 9.46 5.17 2.16
C PHE A 78 9.48 6.22 1.05
N SER A 79 8.88 7.37 1.31
CA SER A 79 9.02 8.57 0.49
C SER A 79 10.30 9.31 0.91
N ASP A 80 10.26 10.63 1.10
CA ASP A 80 11.45 11.42 1.42
C ASP A 80 12.20 10.78 2.61
N SER A 81 13.48 10.46 2.37
CA SER A 81 14.30 9.63 3.24
C SER A 81 15.65 10.29 3.47
N MET A 82 16.05 10.39 4.73
CA MET A 82 17.32 10.97 5.16
C MET A 82 18.39 9.89 5.30
N LEU A 83 19.50 10.12 4.60
CA LEU A 83 20.67 9.25 4.59
C LEU A 83 21.91 10.00 5.05
N GLY A 84 22.78 9.35 5.83
CA GLY A 84 24.02 9.95 6.34
C GLY A 84 24.37 9.48 7.75
N GLU A 85 25.03 10.36 8.51
CA GLU A 85 25.51 10.07 9.87
C GLU A 85 24.99 11.12 10.86
N ILE A 86 24.69 10.67 12.07
CA ILE A 86 24.34 11.50 13.22
C ILE A 86 25.37 11.23 14.32
N ALA A 87 26.07 12.29 14.73
CA ALA A 87 26.99 12.25 15.87
C ALA A 87 26.68 13.43 16.80
N ASP A 88 26.67 13.18 18.11
CA ASP A 88 26.36 14.17 19.15
C ASP A 88 25.04 14.93 18.92
N GLY A 89 24.03 14.21 18.42
CA GLY A 89 22.71 14.77 18.11
C GLY A 89 22.68 15.72 16.90
N LYS A 90 23.74 15.73 16.07
CA LYS A 90 23.86 16.60 14.89
C LYS A 90 24.06 15.79 13.61
N LEU A 91 23.38 16.25 12.55
CA LEU A 91 23.60 15.79 11.19
C LEU A 91 25.04 16.08 10.76
N GLN A 92 25.73 15.06 10.29
CA GLN A 92 27.09 15.20 9.81
C GLN A 92 27.12 15.65 8.33
N PRO A 93 28.19 16.34 7.89
CA PRO A 93 28.38 16.70 6.49
C PRO A 93 28.28 15.49 5.56
N GLY A 94 27.64 15.67 4.40
CA GLY A 94 27.40 14.59 3.44
C GLY A 94 26.06 13.89 3.60
N SER A 95 25.28 14.21 4.64
CA SER A 95 23.89 13.77 4.76
C SER A 95 23.05 14.32 3.60
N LYS A 96 22.14 13.50 3.06
CA LYS A 96 21.30 13.82 1.90
C LYS A 96 19.88 13.32 2.12
N MET A 97 18.90 14.11 1.69
CA MET A 97 17.53 13.64 1.49
C MET A 97 17.38 13.09 0.07
N ILE A 98 16.85 11.88 -0.06
CA ILE A 98 16.41 11.28 -1.32
C ILE A 98 14.89 11.13 -1.28
N HIS A 99 14.23 10.98 -2.44
CA HIS A 99 12.76 11.06 -2.51
C HIS A 99 12.03 9.75 -2.26
N ASN A 100 12.75 8.63 -2.27
CA ASN A 100 12.23 7.37 -1.80
C ASN A 100 13.37 6.40 -1.50
N SER A 101 13.11 5.50 -0.56
CA SER A 101 13.99 4.37 -0.23
C SER A 101 13.14 3.16 0.10
N VAL A 102 13.77 2.02 0.28
CA VAL A 102 13.07 0.78 0.62
C VAL A 102 13.80 0.03 1.72
N ALA A 103 13.12 -0.91 2.36
CA ALA A 103 13.76 -1.87 3.23
C ALA A 103 13.08 -3.24 3.16
N ILE A 104 13.80 -4.29 3.53
CA ILE A 104 13.25 -5.64 3.67
C ILE A 104 13.38 -6.06 5.13
N LEU A 105 12.25 -6.42 5.72
CA LEU A 105 12.20 -7.15 6.99
C LEU A 105 12.02 -8.64 6.72
N GLU A 106 12.91 -9.48 7.24
CA GLU A 106 12.75 -10.93 7.23
C GLU A 106 12.07 -11.43 8.51
N GLY A 107 10.92 -12.08 8.34
CA GLY A 107 10.06 -12.50 9.43
C GLY A 107 9.12 -11.41 9.95
N LYS A 108 8.43 -11.72 11.05
CA LYS A 108 7.36 -10.87 11.60
C LYS A 108 7.78 -9.93 12.73
N GLU A 109 8.97 -10.15 13.28
CA GLU A 109 9.44 -9.45 14.49
C GLU A 109 10.38 -8.31 14.10
N PRO A 110 10.34 -7.15 14.78
CA PRO A 110 11.18 -5.98 14.50
C PRO A 110 12.62 -6.18 15.00
N VAL A 111 13.34 -7.12 14.37
CA VAL A 111 14.72 -7.44 14.71
C VAL A 111 15.67 -6.67 13.80
N ALA A 112 16.50 -5.80 14.38
CA ALA A 112 17.41 -4.92 13.63
C ALA A 112 18.32 -5.66 12.64
N SER A 113 18.84 -6.84 13.01
CA SER A 113 19.69 -7.65 12.12
C SER A 113 18.93 -8.31 10.95
N LYS A 114 17.60 -8.19 10.91
CA LYS A 114 16.73 -8.71 9.86
C LYS A 114 16.08 -7.62 9.01
N MET A 115 16.34 -6.35 9.35
CA MET A 115 15.85 -5.19 8.62
C MET A 115 16.99 -4.60 7.79
N ASN A 116 16.85 -4.65 6.48
CA ASN A 116 17.86 -4.18 5.54
C ASN A 116 17.33 -3.00 4.74
N PHE A 117 17.81 -1.80 5.06
CA PHE A 117 17.50 -0.57 4.31
C PHE A 117 18.33 -0.52 3.02
N SER A 118 17.74 0.01 1.95
CA SER A 118 18.33 0.04 0.62
C SER A 118 17.93 1.29 -0.14
N TRP A 119 18.87 1.83 -0.90
CA TRP A 119 18.70 2.97 -1.79
C TRP A 119 19.57 2.77 -3.03
N ALA A 120 19.28 3.49 -4.11
CA ALA A 120 20.10 3.45 -5.30
C ALA A 120 21.39 4.26 -5.11
N LEU A 121 22.40 3.98 -5.94
CA LEU A 121 23.62 4.78 -5.99
C LEU A 121 23.79 5.36 -7.38
N LYS A 122 24.12 6.66 -7.44
CA LYS A 122 24.52 7.34 -8.67
C LYS A 122 25.87 7.99 -8.44
N ASP A 123 26.87 7.59 -9.20
CA ASP A 123 28.26 8.05 -9.06
C ASP A 123 28.79 7.93 -7.62
N GLY A 124 28.45 6.82 -6.95
CA GLY A 124 28.83 6.54 -5.56
C GLY A 124 28.07 7.35 -4.51
N LYS A 125 27.10 8.19 -4.88
CA LYS A 125 26.28 8.98 -3.97
C LYS A 125 24.87 8.39 -3.84
N PRO A 126 24.22 8.50 -2.67
CA PRO A 126 22.86 8.03 -2.50
C PRO A 126 21.86 8.69 -3.45
N GLU A 127 20.95 7.89 -3.98
CA GLU A 127 19.89 8.30 -4.92
C GLU A 127 18.58 7.54 -4.62
N SER A 128 17.47 8.14 -5.05
CA SER A 128 16.13 7.53 -4.93
C SER A 128 16.05 6.21 -5.69
N VAL A 129 15.33 5.23 -5.15
CA VAL A 129 15.11 3.92 -5.77
C VAL A 129 14.27 4.05 -7.06
N PHE A 130 13.14 4.74 -6.95
CA PHE A 130 12.20 5.00 -8.04
C PHE A 130 12.35 6.43 -8.53
N ILE A 131 12.70 6.60 -9.81
CA ILE A 131 12.86 7.88 -10.47
C ILE A 131 11.82 7.99 -11.59
N PRO A 132 11.00 9.05 -11.63
CA PRO A 132 10.01 9.24 -12.69
C PRO A 132 10.70 9.40 -14.05
N LYS A 133 10.14 8.72 -15.05
CA LYS A 133 10.59 8.60 -16.46
C LYS A 133 9.41 8.21 -17.38
N THR A 134 8.17 8.42 -16.93
CA THR A 134 6.98 8.21 -17.77
C THR A 134 6.78 9.38 -18.75
N PRO A 135 6.00 9.24 -19.83
CA PRO A 135 5.79 10.31 -20.80
C PRO A 135 5.35 11.65 -20.20
N ASN A 136 4.54 11.64 -19.15
CA ASN A 136 4.06 12.88 -18.53
C ASN A 136 5.07 13.49 -17.55
N THR A 137 6.19 12.82 -17.26
CA THR A 137 7.16 13.23 -16.22
C THR A 137 7.78 14.58 -16.55
N GLY A 138 7.70 15.52 -15.61
CA GLY A 138 8.42 16.79 -15.67
C GLY A 138 9.90 16.67 -15.27
N PRO A 139 10.74 17.66 -15.62
CA PRO A 139 12.19 17.60 -15.44
C PRO A 139 12.65 17.60 -13.97
N THR A 140 11.78 17.99 -13.05
CA THR A 140 12.05 18.10 -11.61
C THR A 140 11.07 17.27 -10.79
N ASP A 141 10.30 16.38 -11.43
CA ASP A 141 9.36 15.53 -10.73
C ASP A 141 10.14 14.51 -9.92
N TYR A 142 9.62 14.17 -8.75
CA TYR A 142 10.04 13.03 -7.96
C TYR A 142 8.81 12.23 -7.53
N TYR A 143 9.04 11.01 -7.03
CA TYR A 143 7.97 10.20 -6.47
C TYR A 143 7.92 10.33 -4.97
N TRP A 144 6.75 10.70 -4.46
CA TRP A 144 6.27 10.16 -3.18
C TRP A 144 5.51 8.87 -3.46
N LEU A 145 5.68 7.88 -2.60
CA LEU A 145 5.06 6.57 -2.73
C LEU A 145 3.75 6.54 -1.97
N GLY A 146 2.72 6.03 -2.64
CA GLY A 146 1.50 5.53 -2.04
C GLY A 146 1.62 4.05 -1.70
N ASP A 147 0.47 3.45 -1.43
CA ASP A 147 0.38 2.05 -1.06
C ASP A 147 0.74 1.12 -2.24
N GLY A 148 0.98 -0.15 -1.93
CA GLY A 148 1.30 -1.17 -2.89
C GLY A 148 0.88 -2.56 -2.45
N PHE A 149 0.97 -3.53 -3.35
CA PHE A 149 0.59 -4.92 -3.09
C PHE A 149 1.29 -5.87 -4.06
N VAL A 150 1.27 -7.17 -3.75
CA VAL A 150 1.67 -8.23 -4.68
C VAL A 150 0.46 -8.72 -5.46
N ASN A 151 0.50 -8.62 -6.79
CA ASN A 151 -0.56 -9.14 -7.63
C ASN A 151 -0.31 -10.61 -8.03
N GLN A 152 -1.00 -11.52 -7.35
CA GLN A 152 -0.86 -12.97 -7.54
C GLN A 152 -1.49 -13.51 -8.84
N GLU A 153 -2.17 -12.67 -9.64
CA GLU A 153 -2.64 -13.01 -11.00
C GLU A 153 -1.72 -12.44 -12.09
N LEU A 154 -0.78 -11.54 -11.73
CA LEU A 154 0.20 -10.94 -12.64
C LEU A 154 1.63 -11.32 -12.21
N ASN A 155 1.89 -12.63 -12.20
CA ASN A 155 3.21 -13.22 -11.92
C ASN A 155 3.82 -12.82 -10.56
N ASN A 156 2.98 -12.54 -9.56
CA ASN A 156 3.41 -12.04 -8.24
C ASN A 156 4.23 -10.74 -8.33
N ALA A 157 4.03 -9.93 -9.37
CA ALA A 157 4.67 -8.62 -9.44
C ALA A 157 4.19 -7.72 -8.30
N VAL A 158 5.11 -6.92 -7.77
CA VAL A 158 4.78 -5.87 -6.80
C VAL A 158 4.34 -4.64 -7.57
N TYR A 159 3.20 -4.08 -7.20
CA TYR A 159 2.68 -2.83 -7.72
C TYR A 159 2.70 -1.78 -6.63
N ILE A 160 3.17 -0.58 -6.95
CA ILE A 160 3.26 0.56 -6.03
C ILE A 160 2.68 1.78 -6.73
N PHE A 161 1.85 2.55 -6.05
CA PHE A 161 1.43 3.87 -6.54
C PHE A 161 2.55 4.88 -6.29
N GLY A 162 2.94 5.62 -7.34
CA GLY A 162 3.89 6.72 -7.27
C GLY A 162 3.18 8.03 -7.58
N TYR A 163 3.03 8.89 -6.57
CA TYR A 163 2.57 10.26 -6.76
C TYR A 163 3.72 11.09 -7.30
N ARG A 164 3.53 11.69 -8.47
CA ARG A 164 4.50 12.62 -9.04
C ARG A 164 4.35 13.95 -8.36
N VAL A 165 5.41 14.39 -7.71
CA VAL A 165 5.45 15.62 -6.92
C VAL A 165 6.46 16.58 -7.53
N LYS A 166 6.16 17.86 -7.47
CA LYS A 166 7.08 18.96 -7.79
C LYS A 166 7.23 19.88 -6.60
N THR A 167 8.45 20.35 -6.38
CA THR A 167 8.70 21.52 -5.52
C THR A 167 8.25 22.77 -6.27
N VAL A 168 7.32 23.52 -5.68
CA VAL A 168 6.71 24.74 -6.23
C VAL A 168 7.09 26.00 -5.43
N SER A 169 7.63 25.84 -4.22
CA SER A 169 8.22 26.94 -3.44
C SER A 169 9.18 26.42 -2.37
N ASP A 170 9.93 27.32 -1.73
CA ASP A 170 10.92 26.97 -0.69
C ASP A 170 10.31 26.85 0.73
N GLY A 171 8.97 26.95 0.86
CA GLY A 171 8.28 26.86 2.15
C GLY A 171 7.96 25.42 2.59
N THR A 172 7.54 25.23 3.85
CA THR A 172 7.19 23.91 4.44
C THR A 172 6.08 23.16 3.68
N PHE A 173 5.27 23.86 2.89
CA PHE A 173 4.22 23.29 2.02
C PHE A 173 4.48 23.60 0.54
N GLY A 174 5.75 23.74 0.17
CA GLY A 174 6.19 24.12 -1.17
C GLY A 174 6.20 22.98 -2.17
N PHE A 175 5.24 22.06 -2.09
CA PHE A 175 5.12 20.92 -3.00
C PHE A 175 3.71 20.82 -3.58
N SER A 176 3.62 20.26 -4.78
CA SER A 176 2.35 19.91 -5.42
C SER A 176 2.45 18.53 -6.03
N GLU A 177 1.46 17.71 -5.77
CA GLU A 177 1.20 16.56 -6.62
C GLU A 177 0.77 17.06 -8.01
N VAL A 178 1.29 16.42 -9.06
CA VAL A 178 1.05 16.76 -10.46
C VAL A 178 0.68 15.55 -11.31
N GLY A 179 0.53 14.38 -10.68
CA GLY A 179 -0.02 13.20 -11.31
C GLY A 179 0.29 11.92 -10.55
N ASN A 180 -0.15 10.82 -11.13
CA ASN A 180 -0.13 9.52 -10.51
C ASN A 180 0.46 8.49 -11.49
N THR A 181 1.30 7.61 -10.99
CA THR A 181 2.00 6.58 -11.77
C THR A 181 1.84 5.24 -11.07
N LEU A 182 1.80 4.16 -11.84
CA LEU A 182 1.93 2.82 -11.33
C LEU A 182 3.35 2.32 -11.59
N ILE A 183 4.05 1.92 -10.54
CA ILE A 183 5.37 1.27 -10.59
C ILE A 183 5.14 -0.24 -10.47
N LYS A 184 5.83 -1.03 -11.29
CA LYS A 184 5.76 -2.49 -11.31
C LYS A 184 7.15 -3.10 -11.20
N ILE A 185 7.30 -4.01 -10.24
CA ILE A 185 8.55 -4.72 -9.96
C ILE A 185 8.27 -6.21 -10.14
N ALA A 186 9.09 -6.88 -10.95
CA ALA A 186 8.98 -8.33 -11.12
C ALA A 186 9.35 -9.05 -9.80
N ALA A 187 8.71 -10.20 -9.54
CA ALA A 187 8.78 -10.91 -8.26
C ALA A 187 10.20 -11.35 -7.84
N ASP A 188 11.10 -11.53 -8.81
CA ASP A 188 12.48 -11.98 -8.61
C ASP A 188 13.48 -10.85 -8.34
N GLN A 189 13.07 -9.60 -8.56
CA GLN A 189 13.90 -8.43 -8.31
C GLN A 189 14.12 -8.25 -6.81
N LYS A 190 15.28 -7.70 -6.46
CA LYS A 190 15.68 -7.44 -5.08
C LYS A 190 16.03 -5.97 -4.92
N PRO A 191 15.77 -5.35 -3.75
CA PRO A 191 16.23 -4.00 -3.45
C PRO A 191 17.75 -3.83 -3.70
N PRO A 192 18.19 -2.66 -4.18
CA PRO A 192 17.40 -1.45 -4.46
C PRO A 192 16.65 -1.48 -5.81
N PHE A 193 16.43 -2.66 -6.41
CA PHE A 193 15.70 -2.90 -7.66
C PHE A 193 16.38 -2.26 -8.88
N ASP A 194 17.27 -3.03 -9.51
CA ASP A 194 18.01 -2.60 -10.70
C ASP A 194 17.08 -2.26 -11.88
N THR A 195 15.93 -2.93 -11.96
CA THR A 195 14.94 -2.72 -13.02
C THR A 195 13.51 -2.73 -12.48
N TYR A 196 12.69 -1.82 -13.02
CA TYR A 196 11.26 -1.73 -12.79
C TYR A 196 10.59 -1.04 -13.98
N GLU A 197 9.31 -1.38 -14.17
CA GLU A 197 8.42 -0.74 -15.13
C GLU A 197 7.63 0.37 -14.45
N GLN A 198 7.17 1.34 -15.22
CA GLN A 198 6.22 2.33 -14.73
C GLN A 198 5.35 2.91 -15.84
N LYS A 199 4.12 3.28 -15.48
CA LYS A 199 3.11 3.76 -16.42
C LYS A 199 2.26 4.86 -15.77
N ASP A 200 2.10 5.98 -16.47
CA ASP A 200 1.16 7.02 -16.05
C ASP A 200 -0.23 6.42 -15.85
N THR A 201 -0.95 6.86 -14.81
CA THR A 201 -2.32 6.46 -14.54
C THR A 201 -3.26 7.65 -14.78
N PRO A 202 -4.54 7.40 -15.12
CA PRO A 202 -5.53 8.46 -15.13
C PRO A 202 -6.00 8.83 -13.72
N PHE A 203 -5.49 8.22 -12.66
CA PHE A 203 -6.10 8.25 -11.32
C PHE A 203 -5.71 9.47 -10.47
N TYR A 204 -5.22 10.53 -11.12
CA TYR A 204 -5.05 11.86 -10.53
C TYR A 204 -6.23 12.75 -10.93
N LEU A 205 -6.92 13.28 -9.93
CA LEU A 205 -7.97 14.29 -10.09
C LEU A 205 -7.29 15.66 -10.02
N ASP A 206 -7.15 16.32 -11.17
CA ASP A 206 -6.63 17.68 -11.21
C ASP A 206 -7.67 18.72 -10.75
N LYS A 207 -7.24 19.98 -10.64
CA LYS A 207 -8.09 21.10 -10.21
C LYS A 207 -9.21 21.45 -11.18
N SER A 208 -9.35 20.80 -12.35
CA SER A 208 -10.42 21.10 -13.31
C SER A 208 -11.82 20.93 -12.70
N THR A 209 -11.94 20.09 -11.67
CA THR A 209 -13.19 19.84 -10.94
C THR A 209 -13.29 20.58 -9.59
N GLY A 210 -12.38 21.52 -9.32
CA GLY A 210 -12.35 22.36 -8.13
C GLY A 210 -11.52 21.82 -6.95
N GLU A 211 -11.28 20.51 -6.89
CA GLU A 211 -10.48 19.86 -5.86
C GLU A 211 -9.44 18.93 -6.49
N THR A 212 -8.22 18.92 -5.94
CA THR A 212 -7.23 17.89 -6.29
C THR A 212 -7.47 16.62 -5.51
N GLY A 213 -7.12 15.48 -6.09
CA GLY A 213 -7.11 14.21 -5.37
C GLY A 213 -6.37 13.12 -6.14
N SER A 214 -6.14 12.00 -5.48
CA SER A 214 -5.44 10.87 -6.08
C SER A 214 -5.87 9.55 -5.44
N TYR A 215 -5.89 8.49 -6.24
CA TYR A 215 -6.04 7.12 -5.78
C TYR A 215 -4.68 6.47 -5.50
N GLY A 216 -4.66 5.44 -4.65
CA GLY A 216 -3.46 4.71 -4.27
C GLY A 216 -3.00 4.97 -2.83
N ALA A 217 -3.82 5.64 -2.01
CA ALA A 217 -3.48 5.96 -0.62
C ALA A 217 -3.71 4.77 0.32
N GLY A 218 -4.50 3.79 -0.12
CA GLY A 218 -4.71 2.53 0.58
C GLY A 218 -5.24 1.49 -0.40
N ILE A 219 -4.84 0.24 -0.23
CA ILE A 219 -5.25 -0.87 -1.06
C ILE A 219 -5.82 -1.98 -0.18
N TYR A 220 -6.97 -2.52 -0.59
CA TYR A 220 -7.53 -3.73 0.01
C TYR A 220 -7.70 -4.81 -1.05
N VAL A 221 -6.85 -5.84 -0.97
CA VAL A 221 -6.85 -6.98 -1.90
C VAL A 221 -7.90 -8.00 -1.45
N ASN A 222 -9.17 -7.81 -1.85
CA ASN A 222 -10.31 -8.64 -1.43
C ASN A 222 -10.40 -9.98 -2.20
N THR A 223 -9.30 -10.73 -2.25
CA THR A 223 -9.21 -11.99 -3.01
C THR A 223 -8.98 -13.17 -2.08
N ALA A 224 -9.39 -14.37 -2.52
CA ALA A 224 -9.17 -15.60 -1.78
C ALA A 224 -7.67 -15.91 -1.60
N LYS A 225 -6.84 -15.62 -2.61
CA LYS A 225 -5.40 -15.87 -2.56
C LYS A 225 -4.65 -14.94 -1.59
N ALA A 226 -5.15 -13.70 -1.41
CA ALA A 226 -4.69 -12.79 -0.37
C ALA A 226 -5.19 -13.15 1.06
N GLY A 227 -6.09 -14.15 1.14
CA GLY A 227 -6.71 -14.62 2.38
C GLY A 227 -7.77 -13.68 2.95
N ALA A 228 -8.35 -12.80 2.13
CA ALA A 228 -9.40 -11.90 2.59
C ALA A 228 -10.58 -12.71 3.20
N PRO A 229 -11.22 -12.22 4.28
CA PRO A 229 -12.21 -12.99 5.03
C PRO A 229 -13.50 -13.28 4.25
N GLN A 230 -13.92 -12.36 3.38
CA GLN A 230 -15.09 -12.50 2.50
C GLN A 230 -14.73 -12.02 1.09
N PRO A 231 -13.95 -12.83 0.34
CA PRO A 231 -13.37 -12.40 -0.91
C PRO A 231 -14.44 -12.30 -2.00
N ASP A 232 -14.50 -11.15 -2.68
CA ASP A 232 -15.31 -10.96 -3.89
C ASP A 232 -14.46 -10.97 -5.17
N GLY A 233 -13.14 -11.09 -5.04
CA GLY A 233 -12.19 -11.19 -6.14
C GLY A 233 -11.67 -9.85 -6.66
N TYR A 234 -12.12 -8.72 -6.11
CA TYR A 234 -11.64 -7.40 -6.50
C TYR A 234 -10.47 -6.92 -5.65
N ILE A 235 -9.69 -6.01 -6.23
CA ILE A 235 -8.79 -5.14 -5.50
C ILE A 235 -9.52 -3.80 -5.36
N TYR A 236 -9.57 -3.28 -4.15
CA TYR A 236 -10.11 -1.96 -3.83
C TYR A 236 -8.95 -0.98 -3.66
N ILE A 237 -9.06 0.17 -4.32
CA ILE A 237 -8.05 1.22 -4.30
C ILE A 237 -8.71 2.48 -3.78
N TYR A 238 -8.21 2.96 -2.64
CA TYR A 238 -8.71 4.14 -1.97
C TYR A 238 -7.95 5.38 -2.42
N GLY A 239 -8.67 6.48 -2.53
CA GLY A 239 -8.12 7.78 -2.86
C GLY A 239 -8.64 8.87 -1.96
N VAL A 240 -7.91 9.99 -1.90
CA VAL A 240 -8.27 11.15 -1.08
C VAL A 240 -8.40 12.37 -1.97
N LYS A 241 -9.47 13.14 -1.78
CA LYS A 241 -9.76 14.36 -2.55
C LYS A 241 -10.05 15.55 -1.64
N GLY A 242 -9.52 16.70 -2.04
CA GLY A 242 -9.85 17.99 -1.46
C GLY A 242 -9.28 18.22 -0.06
N GLN A 243 -9.56 19.40 0.48
CA GLN A 243 -9.06 19.83 1.79
C GLN A 243 -9.73 19.09 2.95
N ALA A 244 -11.00 18.71 2.77
CA ALA A 244 -11.77 17.92 3.75
C ALA A 244 -11.40 16.41 3.73
N LYS A 245 -10.34 16.02 3.01
CA LYS A 245 -9.85 14.63 2.93
C LYS A 245 -10.96 13.61 2.62
N LYS A 246 -11.77 13.93 1.61
CA LYS A 246 -12.87 13.08 1.14
C LYS A 246 -12.32 11.76 0.62
N LEU A 247 -12.76 10.65 1.20
CA LEU A 247 -12.39 9.30 0.79
C LEU A 247 -13.18 8.88 -0.44
N LEU A 248 -12.49 8.37 -1.44
CA LEU A 248 -13.02 7.79 -2.67
C LEU A 248 -12.59 6.32 -2.77
N VAL A 249 -13.30 5.53 -3.57
CA VAL A 249 -12.94 4.13 -3.79
C VAL A 249 -13.14 3.71 -5.25
N ALA A 250 -12.12 3.05 -5.79
CA ALA A 250 -12.14 2.35 -7.07
C ALA A 250 -11.98 0.84 -6.84
N ARG A 251 -12.35 0.03 -7.83
CA ARG A 251 -12.04 -1.39 -7.85
C ARG A 251 -11.74 -1.93 -9.24
N VAL A 252 -10.97 -3.00 -9.29
CA VAL A 252 -10.63 -3.75 -10.52
C VAL A 252 -10.32 -5.21 -10.18
N LEU A 253 -10.48 -6.13 -11.15
CA LEU A 253 -10.02 -7.51 -10.98
C LEU A 253 -8.49 -7.58 -11.10
N PRO A 254 -7.79 -8.44 -10.33
CA PRO A 254 -6.32 -8.53 -10.35
C PRO A 254 -5.71 -8.76 -11.73
N LYS A 255 -6.31 -9.63 -12.55
CA LYS A 255 -5.86 -9.93 -13.92
C LYS A 255 -6.03 -8.75 -14.89
N GLU A 256 -6.86 -7.76 -14.53
CA GLU A 256 -7.20 -6.60 -15.35
C GLU A 256 -6.53 -5.32 -14.84
N PHE A 257 -5.67 -5.41 -13.82
CA PHE A 257 -5.13 -4.27 -13.09
C PHE A 257 -4.40 -3.25 -13.99
N GLU A 258 -3.71 -3.71 -15.03
CA GLU A 258 -2.96 -2.86 -15.96
C GLU A 258 -3.82 -2.23 -17.08
N ASP A 259 -5.07 -2.67 -17.23
CA ASP A 259 -6.06 -2.13 -18.16
C ASP A 259 -6.98 -1.13 -17.44
N TYR A 260 -6.61 0.14 -17.50
CA TYR A 260 -7.35 1.21 -16.82
C TYR A 260 -8.80 1.37 -17.30
N SER A 261 -9.18 0.81 -18.46
CA SER A 261 -10.57 0.81 -18.93
C SER A 261 -11.48 -0.14 -18.15
N LYS A 262 -10.90 -1.08 -17.40
CA LYS A 262 -11.62 -2.06 -16.56
C LYS A 262 -11.87 -1.57 -15.15
N TRP A 263 -11.23 -0.46 -14.76
CA TRP A 263 -11.41 0.12 -13.44
C TRP A 263 -12.79 0.74 -13.32
N THR A 264 -13.41 0.53 -12.17
CA THR A 264 -14.71 1.14 -11.85
C THR A 264 -14.61 1.89 -10.54
N PHE A 265 -15.38 2.97 -10.43
CA PHE A 265 -15.37 3.91 -9.32
C PHE A 265 -16.77 3.98 -8.73
N PHE A 266 -16.86 3.97 -7.41
CA PHE A 266 -18.13 3.94 -6.72
C PHE A 266 -18.79 5.31 -6.74
N ASP A 267 -19.99 5.41 -7.30
CA ASP A 267 -20.76 6.67 -7.38
C ASP A 267 -21.70 6.89 -6.18
N GLY A 268 -21.57 6.06 -5.14
CA GLY A 268 -22.44 6.08 -3.96
C GLY A 268 -23.56 5.03 -4.04
N THR A 269 -23.88 4.52 -5.23
CA THR A 269 -24.89 3.47 -5.43
C THR A 269 -24.37 2.32 -6.31
N ASN A 270 -23.68 2.66 -7.39
CA ASN A 270 -23.21 1.74 -8.42
C ASN A 270 -21.71 1.90 -8.69
N TRP A 271 -21.16 0.91 -9.40
CA TRP A 271 -19.80 0.95 -9.93
C TRP A 271 -19.84 1.40 -11.39
N GLN A 272 -19.09 2.45 -11.73
CA GLN A 272 -19.09 3.02 -13.08
C GLN A 272 -17.68 3.43 -13.54
N ALA A 273 -17.49 3.62 -14.85
CA ALA A 273 -16.15 3.77 -15.43
C ALA A 273 -15.52 5.17 -15.30
N ASN A 274 -16.31 6.23 -15.05
CA ASN A 274 -15.82 7.61 -15.03
C ASN A 274 -15.43 8.05 -13.62
N MET A 275 -14.13 8.13 -13.31
CA MET A 275 -13.65 8.52 -11.98
C MET A 275 -14.21 9.85 -11.44
N HIS A 276 -14.59 10.80 -12.30
CA HIS A 276 -15.14 12.09 -11.87
C HIS A 276 -16.56 11.99 -11.29
N LYS A 277 -17.23 10.84 -11.46
CA LYS A 277 -18.52 10.54 -10.83
C LYS A 277 -18.37 9.83 -9.48
N ALA A 278 -17.14 9.58 -9.02
CA ALA A 278 -16.92 8.93 -7.74
C ALA A 278 -17.51 9.77 -6.59
N ALA A 279 -18.33 9.12 -5.76
CA ALA A 279 -18.87 9.74 -4.57
C ALA A 279 -17.89 9.66 -3.41
N THR A 280 -18.02 10.62 -2.49
CA THR A 280 -17.33 10.58 -1.20
C THR A 280 -17.99 9.50 -0.35
N ILE A 281 -17.21 8.54 0.16
CA ILE A 281 -17.73 7.49 1.05
C ILE A 281 -17.62 7.86 2.54
N THR A 282 -16.69 8.76 2.88
CA THR A 282 -16.56 9.43 4.19
C THR A 282 -15.59 10.61 4.05
N ASP A 283 -15.51 11.49 5.04
CA ASP A 283 -14.55 12.59 5.15
C ASP A 283 -13.97 12.69 6.58
N GLN A 284 -13.07 13.66 6.81
CA GLN A 284 -12.38 13.93 8.08
C GLN A 284 -12.89 15.24 8.72
#